data_AF-A0A2D0LDE8-F1
#
_entry.id   AF-A0A2D0LDE8-F1
#
_cell.length_a   1.000
_cell.length_b   1.000
_cell.length_c   1.000
_cell.angle_alpha   90.00
_cell.angle_beta   90.00
_cell.angle_gamma   90.00
#
_symmetry.space_group_name_H-M   'P 1'
#
loop_
_entity.id
_entity.type
_entity.pdbx_description
1 polymer ?
#
loop_
_entity_poly.entity_id
_entity_poly.type
_entity_poly.pdbx_seq_one_letter_code
_entity_poly.pdbx_strand_id
1 'polypeptide(L)'
;MYRYYENPSYLNISYHGNHILNNYKLLPALLSILQTLNLTESSKQLGVTQSAMSKILHQLREDFHDKIIVREANQFILTRKGEKLKKKLPALMQQLENLYTNRLSRCVLYLPA
;
A
#
# COMPACT_ATOMS: atom_id res chain seq x y z
N MET A 1 -9.95 -23.18 -1.08
CA MET A 1 -8.68 -22.88 -1.78
C MET A 1 -8.97 -21.74 -2.74
N TYR A 2 -8.74 -20.50 -2.34
CA TYR A 2 -9.25 -19.32 -3.06
C TYR A 2 -8.44 -19.05 -4.33
N ARG A 3 -9.02 -19.44 -5.47
CA ARG A 3 -8.54 -19.15 -6.83
C ARG A 3 -9.05 -17.75 -7.22
N TYR A 4 -8.41 -16.69 -6.71
CA TYR A 4 -8.89 -15.29 -6.82
C TYR A 4 -8.04 -14.38 -7.73
N TYR A 5 -7.31 -14.93 -8.72
CA TYR A 5 -6.46 -14.12 -9.61
C TYR A 5 -6.61 -14.37 -11.11
N GLU A 6 -7.71 -14.99 -11.56
CA GLU A 6 -7.97 -15.18 -12.99
C GLU A 6 -9.37 -14.68 -13.35
N ASN A 7 -9.52 -13.37 -13.56
CA ASN A 7 -10.54 -12.79 -14.43
C ASN A 7 -10.23 -11.30 -14.74
N PRO A 8 -9.83 -10.95 -15.98
CA PRO A 8 -9.45 -9.59 -16.37
C PRO A 8 -10.60 -8.60 -16.56
N SER A 9 -11.84 -8.97 -16.25
CA SER A 9 -13.06 -8.28 -16.73
C SER A 9 -13.70 -7.29 -15.75
N TYR A 10 -13.18 -7.10 -14.54
CA TYR A 10 -13.73 -6.11 -13.58
C TYR A 10 -13.16 -4.69 -13.70
N LEU A 11 -12.28 -4.41 -14.66
CA LEU A 11 -11.61 -3.12 -14.80
C LEU A 11 -12.11 -2.28 -15.98
N ASN A 12 -13.32 -2.57 -16.50
CA ASN A 12 -13.99 -1.77 -17.53
C ASN A 12 -15.30 -1.17 -16.99
N ILE A 13 -15.18 -0.17 -16.12
CA ILE A 13 -16.22 0.87 -15.97
C ILE A 13 -15.50 2.21 -15.96
N SER A 14 -15.86 3.05 -16.92
CA SER A 14 -15.38 4.40 -17.14
C SER A 14 -15.62 5.30 -15.91
N TYR A 15 -14.65 5.40 -15.01
CA TYR A 15 -14.62 6.46 -14.00
C TYR A 15 -13.79 7.63 -14.54
N HIS A 16 -14.47 8.63 -15.07
CA HIS A 16 -13.87 9.90 -15.50
C HIS A 16 -13.66 10.86 -14.31
N GLY A 17 -13.10 10.39 -13.20
CA GLY A 17 -12.88 11.24 -12.02
C GLY A 17 -11.92 10.61 -11.02
N ASN A 18 -10.73 11.20 -10.88
CA ASN A 18 -9.80 11.07 -9.74
C ASN A 18 -9.85 9.74 -8.96
N HIS A 19 -9.24 8.68 -9.50
CA HIS A 19 -9.15 7.37 -8.84
C HIS A 19 -8.12 7.34 -7.68
N ILE A 20 -8.40 8.08 -6.60
CA ILE A 20 -7.60 8.10 -5.37
C ILE A 20 -7.73 6.78 -4.59
N LEU A 21 -8.80 6.00 -4.83
CA LEU A 21 -9.15 4.79 -4.04
C LEU A 21 -8.80 3.44 -4.69
N ASN A 22 -8.34 3.39 -5.95
CA ASN A 22 -8.09 2.11 -6.63
C ASN A 22 -6.78 1.43 -6.23
N ASN A 23 -5.82 2.18 -5.68
CA ASN A 23 -4.45 1.71 -5.48
C ASN A 23 -4.11 1.43 -4.00
N TYR A 24 -5.10 1.12 -3.15
CA TYR A 24 -4.85 0.77 -1.75
C TYR A 24 -3.92 -0.46 -1.60
N LYS A 25 -3.88 -1.34 -2.60
CA LYS A 25 -2.96 -2.48 -2.69
C LYS A 25 -1.47 -2.06 -2.72
N LEU A 26 -1.19 -0.81 -3.07
CA LEU A 26 0.17 -0.27 -3.12
C LEU A 26 0.62 0.32 -1.77
N LEU A 27 -0.29 0.49 -0.79
CA LEU A 27 0.04 1.06 0.52
C LEU A 27 1.10 0.26 1.29
N PRO A 28 1.09 -1.09 1.31
CA PRO A 28 2.18 -1.87 1.91
C PRO A 28 3.53 -1.60 1.25
N ALA A 29 3.55 -1.51 -0.08
CA ALA A 29 4.76 -1.19 -0.85
C ALA A 29 5.25 0.23 -0.58
N LEU A 30 4.35 1.21 -0.54
CA LEU A 30 4.68 2.57 -0.17
C LEU A 30 5.27 2.64 1.25
N LEU A 31 4.66 1.97 2.23
CA LEU A 31 5.18 1.93 3.60
C LEU A 31 6.59 1.35 3.65
N SER A 32 6.80 0.19 3.00
CA SER A 32 8.10 -0.46 2.90
C SER A 32 9.16 0.47 2.30
N ILE A 33 8.86 1.12 1.16
CA ILE A 33 9.80 2.02 0.49
C ILE A 33 10.15 3.22 1.38
N LEU A 34 9.15 3.80 2.06
CA LEU A 34 9.36 4.95 2.94
C LEU A 34 10.22 4.58 4.17
N GLN A 35 10.12 3.33 4.65
CA GLN A 35 10.90 2.84 5.77
C GLN A 35 12.33 2.50 5.38
N THR A 36 12.54 1.70 4.32
CA THR A 36 13.87 1.20 3.95
C THR A 36 14.66 2.18 3.09
N LEU A 37 14.00 3.07 2.34
CA LEU A 37 14.62 3.90 1.29
C LEU A 37 15.48 3.08 0.32
N ASN A 38 15.10 1.81 0.12
CA ASN A 38 15.83 0.87 -0.71
C ASN A 38 14.85 -0.06 -1.41
N LEU A 39 14.76 0.07 -2.73
CA LEU A 39 13.83 -0.70 -3.56
C LEU A 39 14.12 -2.20 -3.54
N THR A 40 15.39 -2.60 -3.47
CA THR A 40 15.79 -4.01 -3.43
C THR A 40 15.44 -4.64 -2.09
N GLU A 41 15.65 -3.90 -0.99
CA GLU A 41 15.25 -4.36 0.34
C GLU A 41 13.72 -4.46 0.46
N SER A 42 13.01 -3.43 0.00
CA SER A 42 11.54 -3.42 -0.02
C SER A 42 10.97 -4.56 -0.87
N SER A 43 11.56 -4.85 -2.03
CA SER A 43 11.11 -5.95 -2.87
C SER A 43 11.28 -7.31 -2.18
N LYS A 44 12.39 -7.49 -1.46
CA LYS A 44 12.62 -8.70 -0.65
C LYS A 44 11.62 -8.83 0.49
N GLN A 45 11.36 -7.74 1.24
CA GLN A 45 10.40 -7.74 2.35
C GLN A 45 8.98 -8.13 1.90
N LEU A 46 8.58 -7.70 0.69
CA LEU A 46 7.25 -7.95 0.15
C LEU A 46 7.17 -9.17 -0.79
N GLY A 47 8.26 -9.92 -0.97
CA GLY A 47 8.28 -11.12 -1.80
C GLY A 47 8.02 -10.87 -3.29
N VAL A 48 8.32 -9.67 -3.79
CA VAL A 48 8.16 -9.29 -5.20
C VAL A 48 9.51 -9.08 -5.89
N THR A 49 9.53 -9.09 -7.21
CA THR A 49 10.74 -8.76 -7.96
C THR A 49 11.08 -7.27 -7.83
N GLN A 50 12.37 -6.93 -7.95
CA GLN A 50 12.80 -5.53 -7.96
C GLN A 50 12.19 -4.74 -9.13
N SER A 51 11.97 -5.37 -10.29
CA SER A 51 11.32 -4.74 -11.44
C SER A 51 9.84 -4.43 -11.17
N ALA A 52 9.12 -5.33 -10.48
CA ALA A 52 7.77 -5.06 -10.00
C ALA A 52 7.75 -3.92 -8.97
N MET A 53 8.70 -3.89 -8.03
CA MET A 53 8.82 -2.82 -7.05
C MET A 53 9.09 -1.45 -7.70
N SER A 54 9.93 -1.41 -8.74
CA SER A 54 10.18 -0.19 -9.52
C SER A 54 8.91 0.32 -10.22
N LYS A 55 8.13 -0.59 -10.83
CA LYS A 55 6.82 -0.25 -11.43
C LYS A 55 5.84 0.29 -10.39
N ILE A 56 5.79 -0.30 -9.21
CA ILE A 56 4.95 0.17 -8.10
C ILE A 56 5.36 1.59 -7.68
N LEU A 57 6.67 1.87 -7.53
CA LEU A 57 7.13 3.22 -7.22
C LEU A 57 6.76 4.22 -8.33
N HIS A 58 6.89 3.83 -9.60
CA HIS A 58 6.45 4.67 -10.71
C HIS A 58 4.96 5.01 -10.60
N GLN A 59 4.10 4.02 -10.36
CA GLN A 59 2.66 4.25 -10.19
C GLN A 59 2.37 5.18 -9.00
N LEU A 60 3.03 4.96 -7.86
CA LEU A 60 2.90 5.82 -6.69
C LEU A 60 3.31 7.27 -7.01
N ARG A 61 4.35 7.47 -7.82
CA ARG A 61 4.78 8.83 -8.21
C ARG A 61 3.74 9.56 -9.03
N GLU A 62 3.09 8.86 -9.97
CA GLU A 62 1.99 9.40 -10.75
C GLU A 62 0.78 9.70 -9.85
N ASP A 63 0.35 8.74 -9.03
CA ASP A 63 -0.82 8.88 -8.14
C ASP A 63 -0.67 10.08 -7.19
N PHE A 64 0.51 10.21 -6.57
CA PHE A 64 0.79 11.29 -5.64
C PHE A 64 1.28 12.56 -6.32
N HIS A 65 1.52 12.56 -7.64
CA HIS A 65 2.12 13.68 -8.36
C HIS A 65 3.40 14.21 -7.66
N ASP A 66 4.22 13.30 -7.11
CA ASP A 66 5.41 13.61 -6.32
C ASP A 66 6.42 12.47 -6.44
N LYS A 67 7.72 12.78 -6.43
CA LYS A 67 8.76 11.75 -6.58
C LYS A 67 8.84 10.78 -5.39
N ILE A 68 8.26 11.12 -4.23
CA ILE A 68 8.26 10.38 -2.94
C ILE A 68 9.65 10.20 -2.35
N ILE A 69 10.53 9.54 -3.10
CA ILE A 69 11.96 9.44 -2.85
C ILE A 69 12.75 9.94 -4.07
N VAL A 70 13.86 10.62 -3.82
CA VAL A 70 14.80 11.08 -4.84
C VAL A 70 16.19 10.56 -4.52
N ARG A 71 17.02 10.38 -5.54
CA ARG A 71 18.40 9.98 -5.35
C ARG A 71 19.24 11.24 -5.17
N GLU A 72 19.91 11.33 -4.03
CA GLU A 72 20.90 12.37 -3.74
C GLU A 72 22.26 11.70 -3.53
N ALA A 73 23.24 12.08 -4.35
CA ALA A 73 24.51 11.38 -4.49
C ALA A 73 24.34 9.86 -4.67
N ASN A 74 24.52 9.09 -3.59
CA ASN A 74 24.42 7.63 -3.61
C ASN A 74 23.33 7.05 -2.70
N GLN A 75 22.43 7.89 -2.18
CA GLN A 75 21.37 7.46 -1.26
C GLN A 75 20.00 7.94 -1.74
N PHE A 76 18.95 7.22 -1.35
CA PHE A 76 17.59 7.70 -1.52
C PHE A 76 17.21 8.53 -0.29
N ILE A 77 16.68 9.72 -0.55
CA ILE A 77 16.12 10.61 0.46
C ILE A 77 14.64 10.84 0.19
N LEU A 78 13.90 11.18 1.23
CA LEU A 78 12.48 11.49 1.12
C LEU A 78 12.29 12.89 0.56
N THR A 79 11.24 13.07 -0.25
CA THR A 79 10.70 14.42 -0.51
C THR A 79 9.94 14.91 0.70
N ARG A 80 9.61 16.21 0.75
CA ARG A 80 8.71 16.76 1.78
C ARG A 80 7.37 16.00 1.88
N LYS A 81 6.85 15.51 0.74
CA LYS A 81 5.63 14.70 0.73
C LYS A 81 5.90 13.29 1.24
N GLY A 82 7.01 12.67 0.82
CA GLY A 82 7.48 11.38 1.34
C GLY A 82 7.61 11.38 2.86
N GLU A 83 8.19 12.42 3.46
CA GLU A 83 8.29 12.55 4.92
C GLU A 83 6.92 12.62 5.60
N LYS A 84 6.00 13.42 5.06
CA LYS A 84 4.62 13.52 5.58
C LYS A 84 3.90 12.17 5.50
N LEU A 85 4.07 11.46 4.39
CA LEU A 85 3.49 10.13 4.19
C LEU A 85 4.10 9.12 5.16
N LYS A 86 5.42 9.12 5.36
CA LYS A 86 6.10 8.22 6.30
C LYS A 86 5.58 8.38 7.73
N LYS A 87 5.21 9.60 8.14
CA LYS A 87 4.62 9.87 9.46
C LYS A 87 3.16 9.42 9.57
N LYS A 88 2.36 9.57 8.51
CA LYS A 88 0.91 9.31 8.55
C LYS A 88 0.52 7.87 8.24
N LEU A 89 1.21 7.25 7.29
CA LEU A 89 0.83 5.96 6.72
C LEU A 89 0.81 4.80 7.73
N PRO A 90 1.75 4.67 8.70
CA PRO A 90 1.72 3.57 9.66
C PRO A 90 0.42 3.54 10.49
N ALA A 91 -0.03 4.69 10.98
CA ALA A 91 -1.26 4.78 11.76
C ALA A 91 -2.51 4.42 10.92
N LEU A 92 -2.53 4.83 9.64
CA LEU A 92 -3.61 4.46 8.72
C LEU A 92 -3.63 2.96 8.43
N MET A 93 -2.46 2.35 8.23
CA MET A 93 -2.32 0.91 8.03
C MET A 93 -2.82 0.14 9.26
N GLN A 94 -2.47 0.59 10.47
CA GLN A 94 -2.97 -0.01 11.70
C GLN A 94 -4.49 0.13 11.83
N GLN A 95 -5.06 1.29 11.48
CA GLN A 95 -6.51 1.46 11.47
C GLN A 95 -7.20 0.50 10.49
N LEU A 96 -6.64 0.32 9.29
CA LEU A 96 -7.13 -0.66 8.31
C LEU A 96 -7.05 -2.09 8.86
N GLU A 97 -5.93 -2.48 9.45
CA GLU A 97 -5.77 -3.80 10.08
C GLU A 97 -6.77 -4.04 11.21
N ASN A 98 -7.07 -3.01 12.00
CA ASN A 98 -8.06 -3.08 13.07
C ASN A 98 -9.48 -3.34 12.54
N LEU A 99 -9.84 -2.84 11.35
CA LEU A 99 -11.14 -3.12 10.74
C LEU A 99 -11.33 -4.61 10.43
N TYR A 100 -10.26 -5.30 10.01
CA TYR A 100 -10.31 -6.73 9.70
C TYR A 100 -10.08 -7.62 10.93
N THR A 101 -9.32 -7.12 11.91
CA THR A 101 -9.03 -7.83 13.16
C THR A 101 -10.21 -7.78 14.13
N ASN A 102 -11.05 -6.75 14.03
CA ASN A 102 -12.32 -6.69 14.75
C ASN A 102 -13.30 -7.70 14.14
N ARG A 103 -13.08 -8.99 14.43
CA ARG A 103 -14.18 -9.96 14.46
C ARG A 103 -15.23 -9.29 15.34
N LEU A 104 -16.30 -8.79 14.70
CA LEU A 104 -17.58 -8.53 15.33
C LEU A 104 -17.70 -9.55 16.45
N SER A 105 -17.62 -9.05 17.69
CA SER A 105 -17.71 -9.87 18.88
C SER A 105 -18.82 -10.84 18.60
N ARG A 106 -18.46 -12.12 18.50
CA ARG A 106 -19.41 -13.19 18.35
C ARG A 106 -20.26 -13.05 19.61
N CYS A 107 -21.38 -12.34 19.50
CA CYS A 107 -22.43 -12.32 20.49
C CYS A 107 -22.97 -13.74 20.50
N VAL A 108 -22.23 -14.64 21.14
CA VAL A 108 -22.81 -15.78 21.80
C VAL A 108 -23.59 -15.14 22.92
N LEU A 109 -24.87 -14.86 22.63
CA LEU A 109 -25.84 -14.60 23.67
C LEU A 109 -25.67 -15.72 24.68
N TYR A 110 -25.18 -15.33 25.84
CA TYR A 110 -25.08 -16.13 27.02
C TYR A 110 -26.51 -16.56 27.37
N LEU A 111 -26.88 -17.78 27.01
CA LEU A 111 -28.03 -18.47 27.58
C LEU A 111 -27.48 -19.38 28.68
N PRO A 112 -27.69 -19.04 29.96
CA PRO A 112 -27.76 -20.03 31.00
C PRO A 112 -29.19 -20.15 31.54
N ALA A 113 -29.60 -21.42 31.62
CA ALA A 113 -30.77 -22.03 32.29
C ALA A 113 -32.16 -21.70 31.73
#